data_AF-A0A7S1GG96-F1
#
_entry.id   AF-A0A7S1GG96-F1
#
_cell.length_a   1.000
_cell.length_b   1.000
_cell.length_c   1.000
_cell.angle_alpha   90.00
_cell.angle_beta   90.00
_cell.angle_gamma   90.00
#
_symmetry.space_group_name_H-M   'P 1'
#
loop_
_entity.id
_entity.type
_entity.pdbx_description
1 polymer ?
#
loop_
_entity_poly.entity_id
_entity_poly.type
_entity_poly.pdbx_seq_one_letter_code
_entity_poly.pdbx_strand_id
1 'polypeptide(L)'
;AAGAGRVHTPAPVAHADYATESALKMLRAVGGGDGVKRFMVLNTWRNIADAPIANDHLAMCDARTVIAPDDFLPAQHVTREHASNNYRLAPLHARAHHWYYYPAMIKDEVLMFQQYDSDPRAPARYTFHTSFKDRRADPMLAPRQSIETRIIAIFDDDSIPPDSMPDTSAASEAVAGTVPAAAARMTDGLRHVAYWKAEHVMWMRRTLHATPDGLEKVVRAMTMSRDAESAASGLSDEQRDELYAMVVSDPTFARIARANFPPLPAGAEGT
;
A
#
# COMPACT_ATOMS: atom_id res chain seq x y z
N ALA A 1 5.25 -5.33 23.90
CA ALA A 1 5.77 -4.03 24.37
C ALA A 1 5.32 -2.96 23.37
N ALA A 2 4.45 -2.04 23.80
CA ALA A 2 3.92 -0.96 22.97
C ALA A 2 5.03 0.04 22.65
N GLY A 3 5.27 0.29 21.36
CA GLY A 3 6.32 1.19 20.89
C GLY A 3 6.15 2.60 21.44
N ALA A 4 7.25 3.21 21.87
CA ALA A 4 7.32 4.59 22.33
C ALA A 4 6.70 5.55 21.30
N GLY A 5 5.73 6.35 21.73
CA GLY A 5 4.95 7.26 20.89
C GLY A 5 5.82 8.29 20.20
N ARG A 6 6.12 8.08 18.91
CA ARG A 6 6.68 9.10 18.03
C ARG A 6 5.52 9.92 17.46
N VAL A 7 5.71 11.23 17.35
CA VAL A 7 4.76 12.11 16.65
C VAL A 7 4.90 11.83 15.15
N HIS A 8 3.80 11.44 14.52
CA HIS A 8 3.73 11.19 13.09
C HIS A 8 3.02 12.34 12.37
N THR A 9 3.45 12.66 11.16
CA THR A 9 2.70 13.57 10.29
C THR A 9 1.44 12.89 9.76
N PRO A 10 0.37 13.64 9.45
CA PRO A 10 -0.82 13.09 8.79
C PRO A 10 -0.44 12.31 7.53
N ALA A 11 -1.04 11.12 7.32
CA ALA A 11 -0.74 10.25 6.19
C ALA A 11 -1.62 10.61 4.97
N PRO A 12 -1.08 11.21 3.90
CA PRO A 12 -1.89 11.77 2.81
C PRO A 12 -2.18 10.79 1.67
N VAL A 13 -1.62 9.59 1.73
CA VAL A 13 -1.77 8.55 0.72
C VAL A 13 -2.84 7.56 1.18
N ALA A 14 -3.87 7.34 0.37
CA ALA A 14 -4.94 6.39 0.68
C ALA A 14 -4.38 4.96 0.92
N HIS A 15 -4.68 4.40 2.08
CA HIS A 15 -4.18 3.10 2.51
C HIS A 15 -5.15 2.37 3.43
N ALA A 16 -4.98 1.05 3.51
CA ALA A 16 -5.41 0.25 4.65
C ALA A 16 -4.14 -0.23 5.35
N ASP A 17 -4.11 -0.19 6.69
CA ASP A 17 -2.91 -0.44 7.50
C ASP A 17 -2.43 -1.90 7.46
N TYR A 18 -3.33 -2.82 7.14
CA TYR A 18 -3.10 -4.25 7.26
C TYR A 18 -3.31 -4.97 5.93
N ALA A 19 -2.36 -5.84 5.60
CA ALA A 19 -2.61 -7.07 4.86
C ALA A 19 -2.87 -8.22 5.84
N THR A 20 -3.39 -9.34 5.33
CA THR A 20 -3.70 -10.55 6.13
C THR A 20 -2.55 -10.96 7.05
N GLU A 21 -1.32 -11.02 6.53
CA GLU A 21 -0.15 -11.50 7.29
C GLU A 21 0.18 -10.55 8.45
N SER A 22 0.05 -9.23 8.22
CA SER A 22 0.24 -8.21 9.25
C SER A 22 -0.83 -8.30 10.34
N ALA A 23 -2.07 -8.61 9.98
CA ALA A 23 -3.17 -8.77 10.93
C ALA A 23 -2.96 -10.02 11.80
N LEU A 24 -2.55 -11.14 11.21
CA LEU A 24 -2.19 -12.37 11.92
C LEU A 24 -0.98 -12.16 12.86
N LYS A 25 0.02 -11.40 12.41
CA LYS A 25 1.17 -11.03 13.25
C LYS A 25 0.73 -10.20 14.47
N MET A 26 -0.20 -9.26 14.28
CA MET A 26 -0.77 -8.46 15.36
C MET A 26 -1.57 -9.33 16.33
N LEU A 27 -2.38 -10.27 15.83
CA LEU A 27 -3.12 -11.26 16.65
C LEU A 27 -2.16 -12.04 17.57
N ARG A 28 -1.09 -12.59 17.00
CA ARG A 28 -0.06 -13.32 17.77
C ARG A 28 0.61 -12.42 18.81
N ALA A 29 0.90 -11.17 18.45
CA ALA A 29 1.56 -10.22 19.34
C ALA A 29 0.72 -9.84 20.58
N VAL A 30 -0.62 -9.91 20.49
CA VAL A 30 -1.52 -9.68 21.63
C VAL A 30 -1.87 -10.96 22.39
N GLY A 31 -1.20 -12.08 22.09
CA GLY A 31 -1.41 -13.37 22.76
C GLY A 31 -2.52 -14.23 22.15
N GLY A 32 -3.08 -13.85 21.00
CA GLY A 32 -3.98 -14.72 20.23
C GLY A 32 -3.20 -15.91 19.65
N GLY A 33 -3.64 -17.13 19.96
CA GLY A 33 -3.04 -18.37 19.47
C GLY A 33 -3.76 -18.98 18.27
N ASP A 34 -3.26 -20.13 17.81
CA ASP A 34 -3.78 -20.87 16.64
C ASP A 34 -5.23 -21.39 16.80
N GLY A 35 -5.82 -21.27 18.00
CA GLY A 35 -7.22 -21.59 18.26
C GLY A 35 -8.21 -20.46 17.93
N VAL A 36 -7.74 -19.26 17.60
CA VAL A 36 -8.61 -18.13 17.25
C VAL A 36 -9.21 -18.34 15.87
N LYS A 37 -10.50 -18.61 15.81
CA LYS A 37 -11.24 -18.90 14.57
C LYS A 37 -11.61 -17.64 13.80
N ARG A 38 -12.00 -16.59 14.52
CA ARG A 38 -12.35 -15.28 13.95
C ARG A 38 -11.85 -14.15 14.83
N PHE A 39 -11.28 -13.16 14.16
CA PHE A 39 -10.91 -11.89 14.75
C PHE A 39 -11.07 -10.73 13.76
N MET A 40 -11.09 -9.52 14.29
CA MET A 40 -11.06 -8.28 13.54
C MET A 40 -10.01 -7.34 14.12
N VAL A 41 -9.43 -6.51 13.26
CA VAL A 41 -8.62 -5.36 13.66
C VAL A 41 -9.41 -4.10 13.39
N LEU A 42 -9.60 -3.29 14.42
CA LEU A 42 -10.36 -2.06 14.40
C LEU A 42 -9.45 -0.92 14.84
N ASN A 43 -9.52 0.22 14.16
CA ASN A 43 -8.88 1.44 14.61
C ASN A 43 -9.95 2.35 15.22
N THR A 44 -9.57 3.04 16.29
CA THR A 44 -10.31 4.21 16.78
C THR A 44 -9.42 5.43 16.66
N TRP A 45 -9.98 6.51 16.13
CA TRP A 45 -9.27 7.75 15.87
C TRP A 45 -10.06 8.93 16.42
N ARG A 46 -9.39 9.84 17.13
CA ARG A 46 -10.01 11.05 17.69
C ARG A 46 -9.08 12.25 17.71
N ASN A 47 -9.70 13.43 17.78
CA ASN A 47 -9.03 14.66 18.17
C ASN A 47 -8.56 14.59 19.64
N ILE A 48 -7.37 15.14 19.92
CA ILE A 48 -6.85 15.29 21.29
C ILE A 48 -6.62 16.75 21.68
N ALA A 49 -6.69 17.69 20.73
CA ALA A 49 -6.66 19.12 20.99
C ALA A 49 -8.02 19.62 21.50
N ASP A 50 -8.02 20.73 22.23
CA ASP A 50 -9.26 21.35 22.73
C ASP A 50 -10.01 22.10 21.62
N ALA A 51 -9.30 22.58 20.60
CA ALA A 51 -9.90 23.18 19.42
C ALA A 51 -10.38 22.08 18.43
N PRO A 52 -11.51 22.29 17.73
CA PRO A 52 -11.97 21.40 16.68
C PRO A 52 -10.93 21.23 15.56
N ILE A 53 -10.92 20.07 14.91
CA ILE A 53 -10.04 19.83 13.76
C ILE A 53 -10.45 20.75 12.61
N ALA A 54 -9.55 21.63 12.19
CA ALA A 54 -9.81 22.58 11.10
C ALA A 54 -9.20 22.17 9.76
N ASN A 55 -8.19 21.31 9.75
CA ASN A 55 -7.50 20.85 8.54
C ASN A 55 -6.90 19.46 8.75
N ASP A 56 -6.32 18.90 7.69
CA ASP A 56 -5.80 17.54 7.66
C ASP A 56 -6.89 16.56 8.16
N HIS A 57 -8.10 16.64 7.61
CA HIS A 57 -9.19 15.76 8.06
C HIS A 57 -8.92 14.31 7.68
N LEU A 58 -9.46 13.39 8.48
CA LEU A 58 -9.43 11.96 8.18
C LEU A 58 -10.64 11.59 7.31
N ALA A 59 -10.38 11.10 6.10
CA ALA A 59 -11.39 10.60 5.18
C ALA A 59 -11.36 9.08 5.08
N MET A 60 -12.54 8.47 5.04
CA MET A 60 -12.79 7.05 4.87
C MET A 60 -13.41 6.78 3.50
N CYS A 61 -12.91 5.77 2.81
CA CYS A 61 -13.52 5.27 1.59
C CYS A 61 -14.60 4.23 1.95
N ASP A 62 -15.77 4.32 1.33
CA ASP A 62 -16.80 3.28 1.42
C ASP A 62 -16.29 2.00 0.75
N ALA A 63 -16.02 0.99 1.56
CA ALA A 63 -15.48 -0.29 1.11
C ALA A 63 -16.35 -0.97 0.05
N ARG A 64 -17.66 -0.68 -0.02
CA ARG A 64 -18.58 -1.23 -1.04
C ARG A 64 -18.32 -0.68 -2.44
N THR A 65 -17.59 0.43 -2.51
CA THR A 65 -17.23 1.10 -3.77
C THR A 65 -15.82 0.76 -4.25
N VAL A 66 -15.07 0.00 -3.45
CA VAL A 66 -13.71 -0.45 -3.78
C VAL A 66 -13.79 -1.79 -4.51
N ILE A 67 -13.07 -1.91 -5.61
CA ILE A 67 -13.10 -3.06 -6.51
C ILE A 67 -11.90 -3.97 -6.24
N ALA A 68 -12.13 -5.08 -5.55
CA ALA A 68 -11.10 -6.10 -5.35
C ALA A 68 -10.98 -7.04 -6.57
N PRO A 69 -9.76 -7.50 -6.92
CA PRO A 69 -8.47 -7.14 -6.33
C PRO A 69 -7.86 -5.85 -6.91
N ASP A 70 -8.42 -5.31 -8.00
CA ASP A 70 -7.81 -4.27 -8.84
C ASP A 70 -7.45 -2.97 -8.11
N ASP A 71 -8.20 -2.62 -7.06
CA ASP A 71 -7.95 -1.42 -6.27
C ASP A 71 -6.95 -1.62 -5.12
N PHE A 72 -6.52 -2.86 -4.85
CA PHE A 72 -5.65 -3.21 -3.73
C PHE A 72 -4.21 -3.35 -4.18
N LEU A 73 -3.42 -2.28 -4.07
CA LEU A 73 -2.00 -2.31 -4.40
C LEU A 73 -1.20 -2.78 -3.18
N PRO A 74 -0.54 -3.94 -3.22
CA PRO A 74 0.30 -4.40 -2.12
C PRO A 74 1.42 -3.38 -1.86
N ALA A 75 1.59 -3.03 -0.60
CA ALA A 75 2.65 -2.14 -0.16
C ALA A 75 3.23 -2.61 1.16
N GLN A 76 4.37 -2.05 1.52
CA GLN A 76 5.01 -2.34 2.79
C GLN A 76 5.31 -1.03 3.49
N HIS A 77 4.87 -0.93 4.74
CA HIS A 77 5.30 0.13 5.62
C HIS A 77 6.52 -0.38 6.40
N VAL A 78 7.68 0.20 6.08
CA VAL A 78 8.96 -0.15 6.70
C VAL A 78 9.40 0.99 7.61
N THR A 79 9.68 0.65 8.86
CA THR A 79 10.32 1.49 9.86
C THR A 79 11.65 0.85 10.27
N ARG A 80 12.50 1.56 11.02
CA ARG A 80 13.77 0.99 11.52
C ARG A 80 13.59 -0.29 12.35
N GLU A 81 12.43 -0.45 12.98
CA GLU A 81 12.19 -1.51 13.97
C GLU A 81 11.18 -2.56 13.46
N HIS A 82 10.42 -2.24 12.41
CA HIS A 82 9.31 -3.08 11.95
C HIS A 82 9.01 -2.90 10.47
N ALA A 83 8.72 -4.01 9.78
CA ALA A 83 8.07 -4.01 8.47
C ALA A 83 6.68 -4.65 8.60
N SER A 84 5.67 -3.97 8.06
CA SER A 84 4.28 -4.46 7.98
C SER A 84 3.75 -4.32 6.56
N ASN A 85 3.19 -5.41 6.04
CA ASN A 85 2.51 -5.41 4.75
C ASN A 85 1.14 -4.77 4.89
N ASN A 86 0.78 -3.96 3.90
CA ASN A 86 -0.45 -3.17 3.88
C ASN A 86 -0.91 -2.95 2.43
N TYR A 87 -1.98 -2.18 2.24
CA TYR A 87 -2.48 -1.87 0.89
C TYR A 87 -2.53 -0.37 0.66
N ARG A 88 -2.17 0.06 -0.56
CA ARG A 88 -2.53 1.37 -1.10
C ARG A 88 -3.73 1.24 -2.02
N LEU A 89 -4.52 2.31 -2.12
CA LEU A 89 -5.67 2.33 -3.03
C LEU A 89 -5.22 2.72 -4.44
N ALA A 90 -5.51 1.87 -5.43
CA ALA A 90 -5.23 2.17 -6.82
C ALA A 90 -6.13 3.32 -7.33
N PRO A 91 -5.63 4.18 -8.23
CA PRO A 91 -6.42 5.27 -8.80
C PRO A 91 -7.33 4.83 -9.96
N LEU A 92 -7.25 3.55 -10.39
CA LEU A 92 -7.89 3.03 -11.60
C LEU A 92 -9.41 3.28 -11.59
N HIS A 93 -10.05 3.07 -10.44
CA HIS A 93 -11.49 3.23 -10.26
C HIS A 93 -11.85 4.43 -9.38
N ALA A 94 -10.98 5.46 -9.30
CA ALA A 94 -11.16 6.60 -8.40
C ALA A 94 -12.51 7.33 -8.55
N ARG A 95 -13.14 7.29 -9.73
CA ARG A 95 -14.46 7.89 -9.96
C ARG A 95 -15.64 7.11 -9.34
N ALA A 96 -15.45 5.82 -9.06
CA ALA A 96 -16.44 4.99 -8.40
C ALA A 96 -16.34 5.09 -6.87
N HIS A 97 -15.16 5.42 -6.33
CA HIS A 97 -14.91 5.49 -4.89
C HIS A 97 -15.71 6.60 -4.23
N HIS A 98 -16.48 6.25 -3.21
CA HIS A 98 -17.19 7.23 -2.38
C HIS A 98 -16.39 7.49 -1.10
N TRP A 99 -16.08 8.77 -0.86
CA TRP A 99 -15.30 9.21 0.29
C TRP A 99 -16.14 10.04 1.24
N TYR A 100 -15.98 9.77 2.54
CA TYR A 100 -16.67 10.45 3.62
C TYR A 100 -15.66 10.93 4.64
N TYR A 101 -15.90 12.09 5.24
CA TYR A 101 -15.10 12.59 6.35
C TYR A 101 -16.01 13.33 7.32
N TYR A 102 -15.54 13.49 8.55
CA TYR A 102 -16.26 14.17 9.60
C TYR A 102 -15.58 15.52 9.91
N PRO A 103 -16.09 16.64 9.36
CA PRO A 103 -15.48 17.96 9.52
C PRO A 103 -15.60 18.45 10.97
N ALA A 104 -14.69 19.34 11.38
CA ALA A 104 -14.74 20.01 12.68
C ALA A 104 -14.86 19.07 13.90
N MET A 105 -14.27 17.88 13.82
CA MET A 105 -14.31 16.91 14.91
C MET A 105 -13.77 17.52 16.21
N ILE A 106 -14.58 17.46 17.27
CA ILE A 106 -14.23 17.91 18.61
C ILE A 106 -13.56 16.79 19.40
N LYS A 107 -12.96 17.17 20.53
CA LYS A 107 -12.18 16.26 21.37
C LYS A 107 -12.96 15.01 21.79
N ASP A 108 -14.24 15.13 22.12
CA ASP A 108 -15.05 14.04 22.68
C ASP A 108 -15.74 13.14 21.63
N GLU A 109 -15.39 13.32 20.36
CA GLU A 109 -15.88 12.49 19.27
C GLU A 109 -14.80 11.46 18.86
N VAL A 110 -15.25 10.28 18.45
CA VAL A 110 -14.36 9.20 18.00
C VAL A 110 -14.90 8.56 16.73
N LEU A 111 -14.02 8.37 15.75
CA LEU A 111 -14.30 7.49 14.62
C LEU A 111 -13.78 6.11 14.94
N MET A 112 -14.60 5.10 14.67
CA MET A 112 -14.21 3.71 14.72
C MET A 112 -14.37 3.11 13.34
N PHE A 113 -13.34 2.42 12.86
CA PHE A 113 -13.34 1.88 11.51
C PHE A 113 -12.54 0.58 11.44
N GLN A 114 -12.99 -0.32 10.57
CA GLN A 114 -12.38 -1.63 10.41
C GLN A 114 -11.13 -1.56 9.55
N GLN A 115 -10.06 -2.20 10.01
CA GLN A 115 -8.82 -2.34 9.25
C GLN A 115 -8.62 -3.75 8.69
N TYR A 116 -9.14 -4.76 9.38
CA TYR A 116 -9.10 -6.15 8.92
C TYR A 116 -10.28 -6.94 9.50
N ASP A 117 -10.88 -7.81 8.69
CA ASP A 117 -11.75 -8.90 9.15
C ASP A 117 -11.27 -10.22 8.55
N SER A 118 -11.10 -11.21 9.42
CA SER A 118 -10.67 -12.56 9.04
C SER A 118 -11.74 -13.32 8.25
N ASP A 119 -13.02 -12.93 8.32
CA ASP A 119 -14.05 -13.59 7.52
C ASP A 119 -13.97 -13.21 6.04
N PRO A 120 -13.69 -14.17 5.14
CA PRO A 120 -13.61 -13.90 3.71
C PRO A 120 -14.96 -13.53 3.09
N ARG A 121 -16.08 -13.80 3.78
CA ARG A 121 -17.43 -13.47 3.32
C ARG A 121 -17.91 -12.10 3.82
N ALA A 122 -17.12 -11.42 4.66
CA ALA A 122 -17.50 -10.09 5.14
C ALA A 122 -17.62 -9.13 3.94
N PRO A 123 -18.69 -8.30 3.90
CA PRO A 123 -18.92 -7.38 2.77
C PRO A 123 -17.83 -6.32 2.62
N ALA A 124 -17.09 -6.07 3.70
CA ALA A 124 -15.89 -5.25 3.72
C ALA A 124 -14.88 -5.93 4.64
N ARG A 125 -13.65 -6.09 4.16
CA ARG A 125 -12.54 -6.63 4.98
C ARG A 125 -11.53 -5.57 5.35
N TYR A 126 -11.45 -4.50 4.57
CA TYR A 126 -10.50 -3.40 4.73
C TYR A 126 -11.23 -2.07 4.53
N THR A 127 -10.83 -1.02 5.25
CA THR A 127 -11.29 0.35 5.02
C THR A 127 -10.10 1.21 4.62
N PHE A 128 -10.08 1.62 3.36
CA PHE A 128 -9.10 2.59 2.88
C PHE A 128 -9.38 3.96 3.48
N HIS A 129 -8.33 4.61 3.94
CA HIS A 129 -8.40 5.91 4.56
C HIS A 129 -7.21 6.78 4.21
N THR A 130 -7.41 8.09 4.32
CA THR A 130 -6.36 9.07 4.06
C THR A 130 -6.60 10.36 4.84
N SER A 131 -5.53 11.07 5.14
CA SER A 131 -5.61 12.47 5.55
C SER A 131 -5.68 13.36 4.31
N PHE A 132 -6.50 14.41 4.33
CA PHE A 132 -6.53 15.38 3.24
C PHE A 132 -6.59 16.81 3.77
N LYS A 133 -6.04 17.75 2.98
CA LYS A 133 -6.07 19.17 3.30
C LYS A 133 -7.36 19.81 2.79
N ASP A 134 -8.12 20.46 3.67
CA ASP A 134 -9.21 21.35 3.27
C ASP A 134 -8.61 22.67 2.76
N ARG A 135 -8.94 23.03 1.52
CA ARG A 135 -8.50 24.28 0.89
C ARG A 135 -9.15 25.52 1.48
N ARG A 136 -10.23 25.35 2.25
CA ARG A 136 -10.95 26.43 2.93
C ARG A 136 -10.38 26.73 4.31
N ALA A 137 -9.53 25.85 4.84
CA ALA A 137 -8.92 26.03 6.14
C ALA A 137 -7.87 27.15 6.10
N ASP A 138 -7.87 28.01 7.12
CA ASP A 138 -6.84 29.03 7.27
C ASP A 138 -5.48 28.36 7.55
N PRO A 139 -4.45 28.59 6.71
CA PRO A 139 -3.14 27.99 6.86
C PRO A 139 -2.40 28.42 8.13
N MET A 140 -2.84 29.48 8.81
CA MET A 140 -2.29 29.96 10.08
C MET A 140 -2.81 29.19 11.30
N LEU A 141 -3.82 28.32 11.13
CA LEU A 141 -4.37 27.52 12.22
C LEU A 141 -3.36 26.48 12.71
N ALA A 142 -3.48 26.14 14.00
CA ALA A 142 -2.65 25.12 14.60
C ALA A 142 -2.85 23.76 13.89
N PRO A 143 -1.76 22.98 13.71
CA PRO A 143 -1.86 21.67 13.07
C PRO A 143 -2.73 20.71 13.90
N ARG A 144 -3.41 19.80 13.20
CA ARG A 144 -4.22 18.75 13.83
C ARG A 144 -3.38 17.92 14.81
N GLN A 145 -3.91 17.73 16.01
CA GLN A 145 -3.41 16.75 16.96
C GLN A 145 -4.45 15.64 17.12
N SER A 146 -4.04 14.41 16.86
CA SER A 146 -4.94 13.26 16.91
C SER A 146 -4.22 12.04 17.48
N ILE A 147 -4.99 11.11 18.04
CA ILE A 147 -4.50 9.81 18.44
C ILE A 147 -5.27 8.72 17.70
N GLU A 148 -4.55 7.65 17.36
CA GLU A 148 -5.13 6.41 16.86
C GLU A 148 -4.77 5.29 17.83
N THR A 149 -5.75 4.46 18.15
CA THR A 149 -5.54 3.22 18.89
C THR A 149 -6.05 2.03 18.08
N ARG A 150 -5.30 0.93 18.16
CA ARG A 150 -5.62 -0.33 17.48
C ARG A 150 -6.25 -1.28 18.48
N ILE A 151 -7.34 -1.90 18.08
CA ILE A 151 -8.12 -2.86 18.86
C ILE A 151 -8.16 -4.16 18.09
N ILE A 152 -7.93 -5.27 18.78
CA ILE A 152 -8.24 -6.61 18.26
C ILE A 152 -9.50 -7.09 18.95
N ALA A 153 -10.50 -7.44 18.16
CA ALA A 153 -11.69 -8.14 18.63
C ALA A 153 -11.56 -9.62 18.28
N ILE A 154 -11.65 -10.50 19.26
CA ILE A 154 -11.65 -11.97 19.10
C ILE A 154 -13.06 -12.46 19.36
N PHE A 155 -13.56 -13.35 18.51
CA PHE A 155 -14.93 -13.87 18.59
C PHE A 155 -14.88 -15.37 18.93
N ASP A 156 -15.56 -15.77 20.00
CA ASP A 156 -15.57 -17.14 20.53
C ASP A 156 -16.69 -18.02 19.91
N ASP A 157 -17.33 -17.57 18.83
CA ASP A 157 -18.50 -18.26 18.26
C ASP A 157 -18.09 -19.35 17.26
N ASP A 158 -18.24 -20.60 17.69
CA ASP A 158 -18.01 -21.81 16.89
C ASP A 158 -18.91 -21.95 15.66
N SER A 159 -20.01 -21.19 15.59
CA SER A 159 -20.90 -21.15 14.42
C SER A 159 -20.33 -20.34 13.26
N ILE A 160 -19.27 -19.55 13.53
CA ILE A 160 -18.53 -18.81 12.53
C ILE A 160 -17.34 -19.68 12.12
N PRO A 161 -17.33 -20.24 10.89
CA PRO A 161 -16.31 -21.20 10.50
C PRO A 161 -14.90 -20.62 10.70
N PRO A 162 -13.97 -21.42 11.25
CA PRO A 162 -12.57 -21.02 11.35
C PRO A 162 -12.07 -20.69 9.95
N ASP A 163 -11.42 -19.54 9.86
CA ASP A 163 -10.61 -19.07 8.75
C ASP A 163 -10.78 -19.85 7.42
N SER A 164 -11.60 -19.31 6.51
CA SER A 164 -11.67 -19.78 5.11
C SER A 164 -10.67 -19.05 4.21
N MET A 165 -9.66 -18.39 4.79
CA MET A 165 -8.54 -17.92 3.98
C MET A 165 -7.79 -19.13 3.43
N PRO A 166 -7.58 -19.22 2.10
CA PRO A 166 -6.52 -20.09 1.62
C PRO A 166 -5.23 -19.63 2.31
N ASP A 167 -4.36 -20.58 2.66
CA ASP A 167 -3.01 -20.28 3.10
C ASP A 167 -2.26 -19.56 1.97
N THR A 168 -2.41 -18.23 1.94
CA THR A 168 -1.70 -17.38 1.01
C THR A 168 -0.26 -17.19 1.47
N SER A 169 0.14 -17.62 2.67
CA SER A 169 1.55 -17.62 3.04
C SER A 169 2.30 -18.70 2.26
N ALA A 170 1.75 -19.90 2.12
CA ALA A 170 2.35 -20.94 1.26
C ALA A 170 2.31 -20.57 -0.22
N ALA A 171 1.22 -19.99 -0.73
CA ALA A 171 1.11 -19.60 -2.13
C ALA A 171 1.89 -18.31 -2.48
N SER A 172 1.94 -17.32 -1.57
CA SER A 172 2.72 -16.09 -1.73
C SER A 172 4.21 -16.35 -1.53
N GLU A 173 4.63 -17.17 -0.56
CA GLU A 173 6.05 -17.50 -0.39
C GLU A 173 6.55 -18.44 -1.50
N ALA A 174 5.73 -19.39 -1.96
CA ALA A 174 6.10 -20.26 -3.08
C ALA A 174 6.18 -19.51 -4.42
N VAL A 175 5.42 -18.42 -4.60
CA VAL A 175 5.40 -17.66 -5.86
C VAL A 175 6.32 -16.43 -5.80
N ALA A 176 6.47 -15.76 -4.66
CA ALA A 176 7.22 -14.50 -4.54
C ALA A 176 8.72 -14.60 -4.85
N GLY A 177 9.31 -15.80 -4.79
CA GLY A 177 10.70 -16.08 -5.17
C GLY A 177 10.87 -16.64 -6.59
N THR A 178 9.81 -16.71 -7.40
CA THR A 178 9.89 -17.25 -8.76
C THR A 178 10.10 -16.15 -9.81
N VAL A 179 10.76 -16.52 -10.91
CA VAL A 179 11.03 -15.62 -12.03
C VAL A 179 9.73 -15.06 -12.67
N PRO A 180 8.67 -15.86 -12.94
CA PRO A 180 7.42 -15.33 -13.49
C PRO A 180 6.74 -14.32 -12.57
N ALA A 181 6.76 -14.53 -11.25
CA ALA A 181 6.18 -13.59 -10.31
C ALA A 181 6.96 -12.27 -10.25
N ALA A 182 8.29 -12.34 -10.30
CA ALA A 182 9.14 -11.16 -10.40
C ALA A 182 8.86 -10.39 -11.69
N ALA A 183 8.69 -11.07 -12.83
CA ALA A 183 8.33 -10.44 -14.11
C ALA A 183 6.95 -9.75 -14.06
N ALA A 184 5.96 -10.39 -13.43
CA ALA A 184 4.64 -9.82 -13.21
C ALA A 184 4.70 -8.56 -12.34
N ARG A 185 5.39 -8.61 -11.18
CA ARG A 185 5.58 -7.44 -10.30
C ARG A 185 6.30 -6.29 -11.01
N MET A 186 7.33 -6.61 -11.79
CA MET A 186 8.11 -5.62 -12.53
C MET A 186 7.23 -4.90 -13.58
N THR A 187 6.41 -5.65 -14.30
CA THR A 187 5.48 -5.11 -15.30
C THR A 187 4.33 -4.32 -14.67
N ASP A 188 3.80 -4.82 -13.56
CA ASP A 188 2.71 -4.18 -12.81
C ASP A 188 3.16 -2.85 -12.17
N GLY A 189 4.38 -2.81 -11.62
CA GLY A 189 4.97 -1.59 -11.06
C GLY A 189 5.02 -0.42 -12.04
N LEU A 190 5.16 -0.69 -13.36
CA LEU A 190 5.13 0.34 -14.41
C LEU A 190 3.74 0.96 -14.62
N ARG A 191 2.67 0.37 -14.10
CA ARG A 191 1.30 0.92 -14.18
C ARG A 191 1.02 1.93 -13.08
N HIS A 192 1.90 2.01 -12.08
CA HIS A 192 1.69 2.79 -10.85
C HIS A 192 2.77 3.86 -10.66
N VAL A 193 3.25 4.45 -11.75
CA VAL A 193 4.38 5.41 -11.77
C VAL A 193 4.15 6.67 -10.93
N ALA A 194 2.88 7.00 -10.64
CA ALA A 194 2.52 8.15 -9.80
C ALA A 194 3.03 8.02 -8.36
N TYR A 195 3.33 6.80 -7.90
CA TYR A 195 3.85 6.53 -6.56
C TYR A 195 5.37 6.33 -6.52
N TRP A 196 6.04 6.39 -7.67
CA TRP A 196 7.50 6.26 -7.73
C TRP A 196 8.16 7.56 -7.27
N LYS A 197 9.36 7.45 -6.69
CA LYS A 197 10.17 8.63 -6.37
C LYS A 197 10.51 9.39 -7.66
N ALA A 198 10.53 10.72 -7.59
CA ALA A 198 10.69 11.58 -8.77
C ALA A 198 12.01 11.28 -9.52
N GLU A 199 13.08 10.98 -8.80
CA GLU A 199 14.38 10.60 -9.35
C GLU A 199 14.32 9.29 -10.16
N HIS A 200 13.53 8.31 -9.73
CA HIS A 200 13.36 7.04 -10.45
C HIS A 200 12.56 7.24 -11.72
N VAL A 201 11.52 8.09 -11.67
CA VAL A 201 10.74 8.47 -12.86
C VAL A 201 11.62 9.17 -13.89
N MET A 202 12.48 10.10 -13.45
CA MET A 202 13.40 10.83 -14.33
C MET A 202 14.51 9.93 -14.88
N TRP A 203 15.06 9.02 -14.08
CA TRP A 203 16.02 8.02 -14.56
C TRP A 203 15.40 7.12 -15.63
N MET A 204 14.17 6.64 -15.41
CA MET A 204 13.46 5.78 -16.36
C MET A 204 13.22 6.51 -17.70
N ARG A 205 12.71 7.74 -17.66
CA ARG A 205 12.48 8.54 -18.89
C ARG A 205 13.77 8.78 -19.67
N ARG A 206 14.87 9.13 -18.99
CA ARG A 206 16.16 9.36 -19.65
C ARG A 206 16.70 8.08 -20.26
N THR A 207 16.76 7.00 -19.47
CA THR A 207 17.38 5.74 -19.90
C THR A 207 16.59 5.08 -21.04
N LEU A 208 15.25 5.09 -20.96
CA LEU A 208 14.38 4.45 -21.95
C LEU A 208 14.51 5.08 -23.34
N HIS A 209 14.77 6.39 -23.42
CA HIS A 209 14.77 7.15 -24.69
C HIS A 209 16.14 7.67 -25.11
N ALA A 210 17.19 7.51 -24.31
CA ALA A 210 18.53 8.00 -24.61
C ALA A 210 19.14 7.35 -25.86
N THR A 211 18.87 6.08 -26.09
CA THR A 211 19.47 5.29 -27.18
C THR A 211 18.47 4.27 -27.72
N PRO A 212 18.65 3.73 -28.95
CA PRO A 212 17.78 2.70 -29.50
C PRO A 212 17.64 1.44 -28.63
N ASP A 213 18.70 1.10 -27.88
CA ASP A 213 18.76 0.01 -26.89
C ASP A 213 18.31 0.43 -25.48
N GLY A 214 17.69 1.61 -25.31
CA GLY A 214 17.31 2.15 -24.01
C GLY A 214 16.36 1.25 -23.21
N LEU A 215 15.46 0.53 -23.88
CA LEU A 215 14.60 -0.47 -23.25
C LEU A 215 15.41 -1.62 -22.64
N GLU A 216 16.41 -2.13 -23.36
CA GLU A 216 17.27 -3.21 -22.90
C GLU A 216 18.08 -2.79 -21.66
N LYS A 217 18.59 -1.55 -21.68
CA LYS A 217 19.29 -0.93 -20.54
C LYS A 217 18.39 -0.81 -19.31
N VAL A 218 17.14 -0.38 -19.48
CA VAL A 218 16.16 -0.30 -18.40
C VAL A 218 15.90 -1.68 -17.79
N VAL A 219 15.57 -2.67 -18.64
CA VAL A 219 15.26 -4.02 -18.17
C VAL A 219 16.45 -4.59 -17.42
N ARG A 220 17.66 -4.49 -17.99
CA ARG A 220 18.90 -4.95 -17.34
C ARG A 220 19.14 -4.30 -15.99
N ALA A 221 18.96 -2.98 -15.87
CA ALA A 221 19.17 -2.29 -14.61
C ALA A 221 18.14 -2.71 -13.54
N MET A 222 16.88 -2.90 -13.94
CA MET A 222 15.82 -3.31 -13.02
C MET A 222 15.94 -4.77 -12.57
N THR A 223 16.34 -5.68 -13.45
CA THR A 223 16.49 -7.11 -13.10
C THR A 223 17.78 -7.40 -12.32
N MET A 224 18.81 -6.58 -12.51
CA MET A 224 20.10 -6.72 -11.82
C MET A 224 20.19 -5.89 -10.53
N SER A 225 19.16 -5.10 -10.21
CA SER A 225 19.11 -4.39 -8.93
C SER A 225 19.15 -5.40 -7.77
N ARG A 226 19.95 -5.07 -6.75
CA ARG A 226 20.02 -5.77 -5.47
C ARG A 226 19.31 -5.01 -4.35
N ASP A 227 18.56 -3.97 -4.71
CA ASP A 227 17.78 -3.22 -3.74
C ASP A 227 16.69 -4.11 -3.17
N ALA A 228 16.50 -4.04 -1.86
CA ALA A 228 15.51 -4.85 -1.16
C ALA A 228 14.07 -4.60 -1.68
N GLU A 229 13.81 -3.41 -2.21
CA GLU A 229 12.53 -2.98 -2.80
C GLU A 229 12.37 -3.36 -4.28
N SER A 230 13.40 -3.93 -4.93
CA SER A 230 13.34 -4.32 -6.34
C SER A 230 12.50 -5.58 -6.57
N ALA A 231 11.90 -5.69 -7.76
CA ALA A 231 11.15 -6.88 -8.14
C ALA A 231 12.02 -8.16 -8.19
N ALA A 232 13.34 -8.01 -8.34
CA ALA A 232 14.37 -9.06 -8.39
C ALA A 232 15.02 -9.36 -7.02
N SER A 233 14.52 -8.75 -5.95
CA SER A 233 14.96 -9.01 -4.58
C SER A 233 14.76 -10.48 -4.23
N GLY A 234 15.80 -11.11 -3.65
CA GLY A 234 15.78 -12.53 -3.25
C GLY A 234 16.08 -13.56 -4.34
N LEU A 235 16.18 -13.17 -5.62
CA LEU A 235 16.55 -14.08 -6.70
C LEU A 235 18.05 -14.43 -6.71
N SER A 236 18.43 -15.61 -7.20
CA SER A 236 19.81 -15.96 -7.57
C SER A 236 20.26 -15.20 -8.82
N ASP A 237 21.55 -15.25 -9.14
CA ASP A 237 22.05 -14.57 -10.35
C ASP A 237 21.53 -15.26 -11.63
N GLU A 238 21.41 -16.59 -11.65
CA GLU A 238 20.80 -17.33 -12.76
C GLU A 238 19.32 -16.95 -12.95
N GLN A 239 18.58 -16.79 -11.85
CA GLN A 239 17.18 -16.37 -11.89
C GLN A 239 17.02 -14.93 -12.38
N ARG A 240 18.00 -14.05 -12.12
CA ARG A 240 17.99 -12.68 -12.66
C ARG A 240 18.24 -12.66 -14.17
N ASP A 241 19.09 -13.54 -14.67
CA ASP A 241 19.32 -13.70 -16.11
C ASP A 241 18.07 -14.24 -16.81
N GLU A 242 17.38 -15.21 -16.20
CA GLU A 242 16.11 -15.72 -16.70
C GLU A 242 15.02 -14.63 -16.69
N LEU A 243 14.92 -13.86 -15.59
CA LEU A 243 14.01 -12.72 -15.49
C LEU A 243 14.28 -11.68 -16.57
N TYR A 244 15.55 -11.36 -16.81
CA TYR A 244 15.96 -10.46 -17.88
C TYR A 244 15.48 -10.94 -19.25
N ALA A 245 15.75 -12.22 -19.59
CA ALA A 245 15.34 -12.80 -20.86
C ALA A 245 13.82 -12.82 -21.04
N MET A 246 13.08 -13.09 -19.96
CA MET A 246 11.62 -13.08 -19.96
C MET A 246 11.05 -11.67 -20.18
N VAL A 247 11.54 -10.68 -19.44
CA VAL A 247 10.97 -9.32 -19.51
C VAL A 247 11.37 -8.57 -20.78
N VAL A 248 12.60 -8.76 -21.27
CA VAL A 248 13.05 -8.11 -22.52
C VAL A 248 12.28 -8.64 -23.75
N SER A 249 11.84 -9.89 -23.70
CA SER A 249 11.06 -10.51 -24.78
C SER A 249 9.55 -10.30 -24.67
N ASP A 250 9.04 -9.81 -23.54
CA ASP A 250 7.62 -9.52 -23.36
C ASP A 250 7.23 -8.14 -23.94
N PRO A 251 6.44 -8.09 -25.03
CA PRO A 251 5.99 -6.83 -25.62
C PRO A 251 5.09 -6.00 -24.68
N THR A 252 4.49 -6.64 -23.67
CA THR A 252 3.64 -5.99 -22.67
C THR A 252 4.43 -4.99 -21.83
N PHE A 253 5.62 -5.39 -21.36
CA PHE A 253 6.49 -4.53 -20.58
C PHE A 253 6.88 -3.28 -21.39
N ALA A 254 7.37 -3.48 -22.62
CA ALA A 254 7.78 -2.39 -23.51
C ALA A 254 6.64 -1.39 -23.77
N ARG A 255 5.43 -1.91 -24.02
CA ARG A 255 4.24 -1.10 -24.27
C ARG A 255 3.86 -0.25 -23.04
N ILE A 256 3.84 -0.85 -21.85
CA ILE A 256 3.47 -0.15 -20.61
C ILE A 256 4.55 0.87 -20.24
N ALA A 257 5.83 0.53 -20.37
CA ALA A 257 6.95 1.44 -20.11
C ALA A 257 6.87 2.69 -20.99
N ARG A 258 6.70 2.52 -22.32
CA ARG A 258 6.60 3.66 -23.25
C ARG A 258 5.36 4.51 -23.02
N ALA A 259 4.24 3.91 -22.62
CA ALA A 259 3.01 4.64 -22.32
C ALA A 259 3.12 5.50 -21.05
N ASN A 260 3.76 4.98 -19.99
CA ASN A 260 3.83 5.66 -18.70
C ASN A 260 5.06 6.59 -18.56
N PHE A 261 6.10 6.39 -19.38
CA PHE A 261 7.32 7.20 -19.37
C PHE A 261 7.57 7.80 -20.76
N PRO A 262 6.80 8.82 -21.18
CA PRO A 262 7.03 9.50 -22.45
C PRO A 262 8.38 10.25 -22.45
N PRO A 263 8.97 10.51 -23.64
CA PRO A 263 10.22 11.25 -23.75
C PRO A 263 10.09 12.65 -23.13
N LEU A 264 11.20 13.16 -22.60
CA LEU A 264 11.23 14.50 -22.05
C LEU A 264 11.04 15.55 -23.16
N PRO A 265 10.40 16.70 -22.87
CA PRO A 265 10.34 17.81 -23.81
C PRO A 265 11.76 18.26 -24.22
N ALA A 266 11.92 18.64 -25.49
CA ALA A 266 13.19 19.18 -25.96
C ALA A 266 13.63 20.38 -25.11
N GLY A 267 14.84 20.33 -24.53
CA GLY A 267 15.41 21.39 -23.69
C GLY A 267 15.37 21.17 -22.17
N ALA A 268 14.87 20.03 -21.68
CA ALA A 268 14.79 19.72 -20.24
C ALA A 268 16.06 19.07 -19.63
N GLU A 269 17.20 19.04 -20.34
CA GLU A 269 18.40 18.29 -19.93
C GLU A 269 19.25 18.96 -18.82
N GLY A 270 18.80 20.10 -18.26
CA GLY A 270 19.64 20.98 -17.44
C GLY A 270 19.11 21.40 -16.06
N THR A 271 18.25 20.63 -15.41
CA THR A 271 17.82 20.90 -14.01
C THR A 271 17.86 19.67 -13.13
#